data_AF-A0AA88XMI7-F1
#
_entry.id   AF-A0AA88XMI7-F1
#
_cell.length_a   1.000
_cell.length_b   1.000
_cell.length_c   1.000
_cell.angle_alpha   90.00
_cell.angle_beta   90.00
_cell.angle_gamma   90.00
#
_symmetry.space_group_name_H-M   'P 1'
#
loop_
_entity.id
_entity.type
_entity.pdbx_description
1 polymer ?
#
loop_
_entity_poly.entity_id
_entity_poly.type
_entity_poly.pdbx_seq_one_letter_code
_entity_poly.pdbx_strand_id
1 'polypeptide(L)'
;MKSLSRDLPPDQLVNAIHLFSRNVDVLLFYKNKLKQLHGQLHTFVSEDEGSKHYIAKFLAPQHLGLKIGCPVMLLVNLSDTLVNGKIGSVKHCYGPEYPKTHYK
;
A
#
# COMPACT_ATOMS: atom_id res chain seq x y z
N MET A 1 20.58 -3.52 32.31
CA MET A 1 20.05 -3.19 30.96
C MET A 1 19.15 -1.97 31.08
N LYS A 2 19.46 -0.88 30.38
CA LYS A 2 18.60 0.31 30.33
C LYS A 2 17.49 0.02 29.31
N SER A 3 16.24 -0.08 29.79
CA SER A 3 15.07 -0.28 28.92
C SER A 3 14.93 0.89 27.94
N LEU A 4 14.68 0.61 26.66
CA LEU A 4 14.41 1.61 25.61
C LEU A 4 12.97 2.13 25.68
N SER A 5 12.45 2.36 26.88
CA SER A 5 11.10 2.85 27.14
C SER A 5 11.11 4.38 27.27
N ARG A 6 11.42 5.06 26.16
CA ARG A 6 11.16 6.49 26.01
C ARG A 6 9.88 6.64 25.20
N ASP A 7 8.91 7.38 25.72
CA ASP A 7 7.72 7.74 24.96
C ASP A 7 8.12 8.51 23.70
N LEU A 8 7.61 8.05 22.55
CA LEU A 8 7.80 8.75 21.29
C LEU A 8 6.88 9.98 21.29
N PRO A 9 7.38 11.15 20.84
CA PRO A 9 6.55 12.31 20.58
C PRO A 9 5.30 11.93 19.75
N PRO A 10 4.10 12.46 20.07
CA PRO A 10 2.86 12.07 19.39
C PRO A 10 2.89 12.20 17.87
N ASP A 11 3.61 13.20 17.35
CA ASP A 11 3.85 13.46 15.94
C ASP A 11 4.68 12.35 15.27
N GLN A 12 5.60 11.72 15.99
CA GLN A 12 6.38 10.58 15.49
C GLN A 12 5.55 9.30 15.43
N LEU A 13 4.58 9.13 16.35
CA LEU A 13 3.66 8.00 16.33
C LEU A 13 2.71 8.05 15.13
N VAL A 14 2.29 9.24 14.70
CA VAL A 14 1.43 9.42 13.52
C VAL A 14 2.14 9.00 12.22
N ASN A 15 3.45 9.21 12.13
CA ASN A 15 4.27 8.90 10.96
C ASN A 15 5.11 7.62 11.13
N ALA A 16 4.84 6.82 12.17
CA ALA A 16 5.62 5.63 12.45
C ALA A 16 5.43 4.57 11.34
N ILE A 17 6.53 3.91 10.98
CA ILE A 17 6.48 2.71 10.16
C ILE A 17 6.05 1.55 11.06
N HIS A 18 4.96 0.89 10.68
CA HIS A 18 4.46 -0.29 11.39
C HIS A 18 5.05 -1.56 10.78
N LEU A 19 5.70 -2.37 11.60
CA LEU A 19 6.29 -3.65 11.20
C LEU A 19 5.40 -4.80 11.65
N PHE A 20 5.22 -5.79 10.78
CA PHE A 20 4.42 -6.98 11.03
C PHE A 20 5.16 -8.21 10.53
N SER A 21 4.90 -9.36 11.14
CA SER A 21 5.55 -10.63 10.76
C SER A 21 4.95 -11.27 9.51
N ARG A 22 3.69 -10.95 9.15
CA ARG A 22 2.98 -11.56 8.02
C ARG A 22 2.40 -10.50 7.09
N ASN A 23 2.47 -10.76 5.79
CA ASN A 23 1.91 -9.86 4.76
C ASN A 23 0.41 -9.62 4.93
N VAL A 24 -0.35 -10.62 5.40
CA VAL A 24 -1.80 -10.47 5.65
C VAL A 24 -2.11 -9.42 6.72
N ASP A 25 -1.26 -9.31 7.75
CA ASP A 25 -1.43 -8.32 8.82
C ASP A 25 -1.13 -6.91 8.31
N VAL A 26 -0.08 -6.78 7.49
CA VAL A 26 0.26 -5.54 6.78
C VAL A 26 -0.92 -5.08 5.92
N LEU A 27 -1.48 -5.99 5.10
CA LEU A 27 -2.60 -5.68 4.21
C LEU A 27 -3.84 -5.25 4.98
N LEU A 28 -4.20 -5.93 6.08
CA LEU A 28 -5.35 -5.57 6.90
C LEU A 28 -5.18 -4.19 7.55
N PHE A 29 -3.99 -3.92 8.08
CA PHE A 29 -3.64 -2.63 8.67
C PHE A 29 -3.78 -1.49 7.63
N TYR A 30 -3.15 -1.63 6.47
CA TYR A 30 -3.19 -0.60 5.44
C TYR A 30 -4.57 -0.46 4.79
N LYS A 31 -5.36 -1.53 4.68
CA LYS A 31 -6.77 -1.44 4.25
C LYS A 31 -7.58 -0.55 5.19
N ASN A 32 -7.38 -0.68 6.51
CA ASN A 32 -8.08 0.16 7.49
C ASN A 32 -7.57 1.61 7.47
N LYS A 33 -6.25 1.82 7.33
CA LYS A 33 -5.68 3.17 7.15
C LYS A 33 -6.20 3.86 5.88
N LEU A 34 -6.29 3.14 4.77
CA LEU A 34 -6.81 3.67 3.51
C LEU A 34 -8.29 4.03 3.61
N LYS A 35 -9.10 3.28 4.38
CA LYS A 35 -10.50 3.65 4.67
C LYS A 35 -10.60 4.98 5.43
N GLN A 36 -9.70 5.20 6.40
CA GLN A 36 -9.66 6.42 7.21
C GLN A 36 -9.12 7.64 6.45
N LEU A 37 -8.28 7.43 5.44
CA LEU A 37 -7.74 8.51 4.63
C LEU A 37 -8.85 9.18 3.81
N HIS A 38 -8.92 10.50 3.82
CA HIS A 38 -9.90 11.26 3.04
C HIS A 38 -9.60 11.16 1.53
N GLY A 39 -10.62 11.42 0.71
CA GLY A 39 -10.51 11.41 -0.75
C GLY A 39 -11.04 10.15 -1.43
N GLN A 40 -11.11 10.20 -2.76
CA GLN A 40 -11.67 9.15 -3.60
C GLN A 40 -10.72 7.96 -3.73
N LEU A 41 -11.27 6.76 -3.49
CA LEU A 41 -10.57 5.51 -3.73
C LEU A 41 -10.48 5.25 -5.23
N HIS A 42 -9.26 5.18 -5.75
CA HIS A 42 -8.96 4.74 -7.11
C HIS A 42 -8.55 3.28 -7.05
N THR A 43 -9.13 2.44 -7.92
CA THR A 43 -8.85 1.01 -7.93
C THR A 43 -8.28 0.60 -9.27
N PHE A 44 -7.15 -0.10 -9.23
CA PHE A 44 -6.51 -0.71 -10.38
C PHE A 44 -6.66 -2.23 -10.27
N VAL A 45 -7.06 -2.87 -11.35
CA VAL A 45 -7.20 -4.32 -11.44
C VAL A 45 -6.15 -4.81 -12.43
N SER A 46 -5.39 -5.84 -12.06
CA SER A 46 -4.41 -6.43 -12.97
C SER A 46 -5.07 -7.20 -14.11
N GLU A 47 -4.40 -7.21 -15.25
CA GLU A 47 -4.71 -8.10 -16.37
C GLU A 47 -3.70 -9.24 -16.33
N ASP A 48 -4.16 -10.43 -15.94
CA ASP A 48 -3.30 -11.59 -15.70
C ASP A 48 -3.56 -12.68 -16.75
N GLU A 49 -2.48 -13.16 -17.39
CA GLU A 49 -2.51 -14.29 -18.33
C GLU A 49 -1.49 -15.37 -17.93
N GLY A 50 -1.73 -16.61 -18.38
CA GLY A 50 -0.86 -17.75 -18.11
C GLY A 50 -1.22 -18.52 -16.82
N SER A 51 -0.22 -19.17 -16.23
CA SER A 51 -0.47 -20.12 -15.12
C SER A 51 -0.72 -19.40 -13.79
N LYS A 52 -1.89 -19.64 -13.22
CA LYS A 52 -2.31 -19.16 -11.90
C LYS A 52 -1.31 -19.51 -10.78
N HIS A 53 -0.58 -20.61 -10.92
CA HIS A 53 0.43 -21.02 -9.94
C HIS A 53 1.58 -20.00 -9.83
N TYR A 54 1.98 -19.38 -10.94
CA TYR A 54 3.03 -18.36 -10.93
C TYR A 54 2.49 -16.98 -10.60
N ILE A 55 1.29 -16.64 -11.11
CA ILE A 55 0.61 -15.36 -10.79
C ILE A 55 0.45 -15.21 -9.27
N ALA A 56 0.06 -16.28 -8.56
CA ALA A 56 -0.10 -16.25 -7.11
C ALA A 56 1.20 -15.94 -6.31
N LYS A 57 2.37 -15.95 -6.96
CA LYS A 57 3.66 -15.62 -6.33
C LYS A 57 4.07 -14.16 -6.50
N PHE A 58 3.32 -13.36 -7.29
CA PHE A 58 3.61 -11.94 -7.44
C PHE A 58 3.35 -11.18 -6.13
N LEU A 59 4.22 -10.19 -5.87
CA LEU A 59 4.08 -9.31 -4.70
C LEU A 59 2.97 -8.26 -4.89
N ALA A 60 2.72 -7.86 -6.14
CA ALA A 60 1.68 -6.90 -6.47
C ALA A 60 0.30 -7.56 -6.33
N PRO A 61 -0.67 -6.92 -5.67
CA PRO A 61 -2.02 -7.47 -5.54
C PRO A 61 -2.79 -7.34 -6.86
N GLN A 62 -3.69 -8.28 -7.11
CA GLN A 62 -4.62 -8.23 -8.25
C GLN A 62 -5.53 -6.99 -8.20
N HIS A 63 -5.93 -6.56 -7.00
CA HIS A 63 -6.70 -5.36 -6.76
C HIS A 63 -5.89 -4.38 -5.93
N LEU A 64 -5.49 -3.25 -6.54
CA LEU A 64 -4.74 -2.20 -5.87
C LEU A 64 -5.61 -0.96 -5.67
N GLY A 65 -5.97 -0.68 -4.43
CA GLY A 65 -6.69 0.54 -4.03
C GLY A 65 -5.72 1.63 -3.59
N LEU A 66 -5.87 2.85 -4.12
CA LEU A 66 -5.06 4.02 -3.82
C LEU A 66 -5.93 5.24 -3.50
N LYS A 67 -5.39 6.15 -2.68
CA LYS A 67 -5.94 7.48 -2.42
C LYS A 67 -4.79 8.48 -2.46
N ILE A 68 -5.09 9.72 -2.85
CA ILE A 68 -4.09 10.79 -2.82
C ILE A 68 -3.55 10.93 -1.38
N GLY A 69 -2.23 11.03 -1.26
CA GLY A 69 -1.53 11.13 0.01
C GLY A 69 -1.18 9.80 0.68
N CYS A 70 -1.66 8.65 0.19
CA CYS A 70 -1.30 7.38 0.80
C CYS A 70 0.18 7.04 0.53
N PRO A 71 0.90 6.48 1.53
CA PRO A 71 2.26 6.01 1.33
C PRO A 71 2.27 4.76 0.44
N VAL A 72 3.27 4.66 -0.44
CA VAL A 72 3.46 3.53 -1.37
C VAL A 72 4.93 3.14 -1.43
N MET A 73 5.19 1.91 -1.86
CA MET A 73 6.53 1.38 -2.09
C MET A 73 6.60 0.78 -3.49
N LEU A 74 7.68 1.07 -4.22
CA LEU A 74 7.92 0.49 -5.52
C LEU A 74 8.36 -0.98 -5.37
N LEU A 75 7.80 -1.89 -6.16
CA LEU A 75 8.09 -3.34 -6.09
C LEU A 75 9.06 -3.83 -7.17
N VAL A 76 9.44 -2.96 -8.11
CA VAL A 76 10.25 -3.31 -9.29
C VAL A 76 11.31 -2.23 -9.55
N ASN A 77 12.43 -2.62 -10.17
CA ASN A 77 13.42 -1.65 -10.63
C ASN A 77 12.99 -1.11 -12.00
N LEU A 78 12.82 0.21 -12.10
CA LEU A 78 12.46 0.90 -13.34
C LEU A 78 13.63 1.73 -13.89
N SER A 79 14.53 2.17 -13.03
CA SER A 79 15.76 2.90 -13.39
C SER A 79 16.74 2.87 -12.22
N ASP A 80 17.94 3.45 -12.41
CA ASP A 80 18.98 3.57 -11.36
C ASP A 80 18.51 4.33 -10.12
N THR A 81 17.50 5.19 -10.25
CA THR A 81 16.96 6.01 -9.15
C THR A 81 15.57 5.56 -8.69
N LEU A 82 14.87 4.76 -9.48
CA LEU A 82 13.57 4.17 -9.19
C LEU A 82 13.72 2.66 -9.01
N VAL A 83 14.10 2.30 -7.80
CA VAL A 83 14.43 0.93 -7.40
C VAL A 83 13.35 0.32 -6.51
N ASN A 84 13.27 -1.01 -6.50
CA ASN A 84 12.46 -1.77 -5.56
C ASN A 84 12.77 -1.33 -4.11
N GLY A 85 11.73 -1.15 -3.31
CA GLY A 85 11.82 -0.64 -1.95
C GLY A 85 11.77 0.88 -1.83
N LYS A 86 11.86 1.64 -2.94
CA LYS A 86 11.75 3.10 -2.89
C LYS A 86 10.34 3.50 -2.42
N ILE A 87 10.29 4.29 -1.36
CA ILE A 87 9.05 4.76 -0.73
C ILE A 87 8.65 6.12 -1.32
N GLY A 88 7.35 6.35 -1.48
CA GLY A 88 6.79 7.63 -1.89
C GLY A 88 5.37 7.84 -1.37
N SER A 89 4.73 8.91 -1.83
CA SER A 89 3.31 9.20 -1.58
C SER A 89 2.60 9.45 -2.90
N VAL A 90 1.36 8.97 -3.02
CA VAL A 90 0.54 9.22 -4.21
C VAL A 90 0.19 10.70 -4.29
N LYS A 91 0.57 11.36 -5.39
CA LYS A 91 0.22 12.77 -5.63
C LYS A 91 -1.03 12.91 -6.48
N HIS A 92 -1.13 12.10 -7.54
CA HIS A 92 -2.24 12.10 -8.48
C HIS A 92 -2.49 10.66 -8.94
N CYS A 93 -3.75 10.34 -9.24
CA CYS A 93 -4.14 9.11 -9.91
C CYS A 93 -4.77 9.50 -11.26
N TYR A 94 -4.26 8.93 -12.34
CA TYR A 94 -4.83 9.06 -13.68
C TYR A 94 -5.32 7.67 -14.11
N GLY A 95 -6.55 7.56 -14.59
CA GLY A 95 -7.15 6.27 -14.97
C GLY A 95 -8.63 6.20 -14.61
N PRO A 96 -9.36 5.18 -15.11
CA PRO A 96 -10.81 5.13 -14.98
C PRO A 96 -11.25 5.07 -13.53
N GLU A 97 -12.12 6.01 -13.15
CA GLU A 97 -12.98 5.87 -11.98
C GLU A 97 -13.95 4.72 -12.25
N TYR A 98 -13.61 3.50 -11.85
CA TYR A 98 -14.60 2.43 -11.87
C TYR A 98 -15.69 2.76 -10.84
N PRO A 99 -16.97 2.77 -11.23
CA PRO A 99 -18.05 3.17 -10.35
C PRO A 99 -18.11 2.24 -9.14
N LYS A 100 -18.47 2.80 -7.99
CA LYS A 100 -18.74 2.09 -6.74
C LYS A 100 -19.67 0.91 -7.02
N THR A 101 -19.13 -0.29 -7.22
CA THR A 101 -19.94 -1.50 -7.20
C THR A 101 -20.33 -1.75 -5.76
N HIS A 102 -21.65 -1.65 -5.53
CA HIS A 102 -22.29 -2.00 -4.29
C HIS A 102 -21.83 -3.38 -3.84
N TYR A 103 -21.13 -3.45 -2.70
CA TYR A 103 -21.09 -4.69 -1.94
C TYR A 103 -22.52 -4.93 -1.43
N LYS A 104 -23.24 -5.87 -2.07
CA LYS A 104 -24.38 -6.55 -1.47
C LYS A 104 -23.87 -7.65 -0.55
#